data_AF-A0A2K0UKJ1-F1
#
_entry.id   AF-A0A2K0UKJ1-F1
#
_cell.length_a   1.000
_cell.length_b   1.000
_cell.length_c   1.000
_cell.angle_alpha   90.00
_cell.angle_beta   90.00
_cell.angle_gamma   90.00
#
_symmetry.space_group_name_H-M   'P 1'
#
loop_
_entity.id
_entity.type
_entity.pdbx_description
1 polymer ?
#
loop_
_entity_poly.entity_id
_entity_poly.type
_entity_poly.pdbx_seq_one_letter_code
_entity_poly.pdbx_strand_id
1 'polypeptide(L)'
;MSFECGFDIFPRLSPTPENKMSYAEFLDDLTTVYKTDEEARLLILPSDADFPKFLDKRFVHFVLTNNPRIPADPNNCDLFYSLRSSSVFDATVIDTIKEIAIIAQHHFGSRVHFWTDNSVIYTRGEVTRSEWEVSKREDAWDSK
;
A
#
# COMPACT_ATOMS: atom_id res chain seq x y z
N MET A 1 -16.77 6.20 10.02
CA MET A 1 -15.84 7.16 9.41
C MET A 1 -14.88 6.34 8.57
N SER A 2 -14.97 6.43 7.25
CA SER A 2 -14.06 5.77 6.32
C SER A 2 -12.92 6.71 5.95
N PHE A 3 -11.72 6.17 5.78
CA PHE A 3 -10.63 6.88 5.13
C PHE A 3 -10.29 6.19 3.81
N GLU A 4 -9.73 6.96 2.88
CA GLU A 4 -9.18 6.45 1.63
C GLU A 4 -7.67 6.70 1.60
N CYS A 5 -6.90 5.73 1.13
CA CYS A 5 -5.47 5.86 0.96
C CYS A 5 -5.01 5.15 -0.30
N GLY A 6 -3.89 5.59 -0.84
CA GLY A 6 -3.37 5.06 -2.07
C GLY A 6 -2.05 5.67 -2.46
N PHE A 7 -1.56 5.25 -3.61
CA PHE A 7 -0.51 5.96 -4.30
C PHE A 7 -0.77 5.93 -5.81
N ASP A 8 -0.29 6.97 -6.48
CA ASP A 8 -0.36 7.10 -7.93
C ASP A 8 1.05 7.00 -8.54
N ILE A 9 1.11 6.65 -9.82
CA ILE A 9 2.34 6.63 -10.61
C ILE A 9 2.24 7.69 -11.71
N PHE A 10 3.06 8.73 -11.61
CA PHE A 10 3.12 9.80 -12.59
C PHE A 10 4.55 10.29 -12.83
N PRO A 11 5.04 10.36 -14.09
CA PRO A 11 4.35 9.99 -15.33
C PRO A 11 4.13 8.48 -15.46
N ARG A 12 3.11 8.08 -16.23
CA ARG A 12 2.80 6.67 -16.51
C ARG A 12 4.03 5.88 -16.95
N LEU A 13 4.10 4.60 -16.57
CA LEU A 13 5.11 3.70 -17.09
C LEU A 13 4.86 3.51 -18.59
N SER A 14 5.88 3.77 -19.40
CA SER A 14 5.82 3.42 -20.82
C SER A 14 6.26 1.96 -20.97
N PRO A 15 5.73 1.18 -21.92
CA PRO A 15 6.07 -0.24 -22.06
C PRO A 15 7.46 -0.46 -22.70
N THR A 16 8.47 0.24 -22.19
CA THR A 16 9.88 0.08 -22.57
C THR A 16 10.49 -1.13 -21.87
N PRO A 17 11.56 -1.73 -22.42
CA PRO A 17 12.24 -2.86 -21.78
C PRO A 17 12.65 -2.59 -20.33
N GLU A 18 13.12 -1.36 -20.01
CA GLU A 18 13.54 -1.00 -18.66
C GLU A 18 12.35 -1.00 -17.69
N ASN A 19 11.23 -0.34 -18.04
CA ASN A 19 10.06 -0.30 -17.16
C ASN A 19 9.41 -1.67 -16.99
N LYS A 20 9.45 -2.52 -18.02
CA LYS A 20 8.99 -3.92 -17.93
C LYS A 20 9.85 -4.71 -16.94
N MET A 21 11.17 -4.53 -16.98
CA MET A 21 12.10 -5.17 -16.06
C MET A 21 11.87 -4.68 -14.62
N SER A 22 11.85 -3.36 -14.38
CA SER A 22 11.59 -2.81 -13.04
C SER A 22 10.20 -3.18 -12.52
N TYR A 23 9.20 -3.30 -13.39
CA TYR A 23 7.88 -3.78 -12.98
C TYR A 23 7.89 -5.27 -12.64
N ALA A 24 8.66 -6.09 -13.34
CA ALA A 24 8.82 -7.50 -13.00
C ALA A 24 9.52 -7.67 -11.63
N GLU A 25 10.59 -6.91 -11.38
CA GLU A 25 11.28 -6.86 -10.08
C GLU A 25 10.35 -6.36 -8.97
N PHE A 26 9.53 -5.35 -9.25
CA PHE A 26 8.49 -4.88 -8.32
C PHE A 26 7.47 -5.98 -7.96
N LEU A 27 7.00 -6.77 -8.93
CA LEU A 27 6.08 -7.88 -8.66
C LEU A 27 6.75 -9.00 -7.84
N ASP A 28 8.04 -9.25 -8.08
CA ASP A 28 8.83 -10.25 -7.34
C ASP A 28 9.03 -9.84 -5.88
N ASP A 29 9.35 -8.57 -5.64
CA ASP A 29 9.47 -8.02 -4.28
C ASP A 29 8.13 -8.09 -3.53
N LEU A 30 7.01 -7.72 -4.19
CA LEU A 30 5.69 -7.85 -3.59
C LEU A 30 5.35 -9.31 -3.26
N THR A 31 5.69 -10.23 -4.14
CA THR A 31 5.48 -11.65 -3.93
C THR A 31 6.32 -12.14 -2.74
N THR A 32 7.59 -11.74 -2.68
CA THR A 32 8.49 -12.12 -1.58
C THR A 32 8.01 -11.59 -0.23
N VAL A 33 7.50 -10.36 -0.17
CA VAL A 33 7.03 -9.73 1.08
C VAL A 33 5.66 -10.28 1.51
N TYR A 34 4.72 -10.44 0.59
CA TYR A 34 3.31 -10.68 0.93
C TYR A 34 2.79 -12.09 0.63
N LYS A 35 3.57 -12.93 -0.06
CA LYS A 35 3.28 -14.36 -0.26
C LYS A 35 3.96 -15.17 0.85
N THR A 36 3.48 -15.01 2.09
CA THR A 36 3.91 -15.84 3.22
C THR A 36 3.05 -17.11 3.32
N ASP A 37 3.64 -18.20 3.79
CA ASP A 37 2.90 -19.45 4.09
C ASP A 37 2.11 -19.39 5.40
N GLU A 38 2.31 -18.33 6.20
CA GLU A 38 1.54 -18.06 7.41
C GLU A 38 0.16 -17.43 7.10
N GLU A 39 -0.74 -17.52 8.08
CA GLU A 39 -2.21 -17.39 7.96
C GLU A 39 -2.75 -16.10 7.31
N ALA A 40 -1.93 -15.07 7.11
CA ALA A 40 -2.33 -13.82 6.48
C ALA A 40 -1.66 -13.60 5.12
N ARG A 41 -2.02 -14.42 4.12
CA ARG A 41 -1.69 -14.13 2.72
C ARG A 41 -2.34 -12.81 2.30
N LEU A 42 -1.55 -11.75 2.18
CA LEU A 42 -2.02 -10.43 1.74
C LEU A 42 -2.04 -10.30 0.21
N LEU A 43 -1.50 -11.29 -0.51
CA LEU A 43 -1.40 -11.31 -1.97
C LEU A 43 -2.01 -12.60 -2.56
N ILE A 44 -2.80 -12.45 -3.63
CA ILE A 44 -3.36 -13.54 -4.42
C ILE A 44 -2.83 -13.40 -5.85
N LEU A 45 -2.10 -14.41 -6.31
CA LEU A 45 -1.52 -14.45 -7.65
C LEU A 45 -2.39 -15.26 -8.62
N PRO A 46 -2.48 -14.87 -9.90
CA PRO A 46 -3.20 -15.64 -10.93
C PRO A 46 -2.78 -17.10 -11.09
N SER A 47 -1.55 -17.42 -10.68
CA SER A 47 -0.94 -18.75 -10.73
C SER A 47 -1.24 -19.62 -9.51
N ASP A 48 -1.86 -19.07 -8.45
CA ASP A 48 -2.13 -19.84 -7.23
C ASP A 48 -3.16 -20.95 -7.50
N ALA A 49 -2.94 -22.13 -6.91
CA ALA A 49 -3.79 -23.30 -7.12
C ALA A 49 -5.25 -23.04 -6.69
N ASP A 50 -5.43 -22.27 -5.62
CA ASP A 50 -6.73 -21.90 -5.05
C ASP A 50 -7.22 -20.53 -5.54
N PHE A 51 -6.79 -20.07 -6.72
CA PHE A 51 -7.18 -18.77 -7.26
C PHE A 51 -8.72 -18.63 -7.34
N PRO A 52 -9.31 -17.64 -6.64
CA PRO A 52 -10.76 -17.51 -6.61
C PRO A 52 -11.36 -17.22 -7.99
N LYS A 53 -12.37 -18.00 -8.40
CA LYS A 53 -12.98 -17.91 -9.75
C LYS A 53 -13.64 -16.56 -10.07
N PHE A 54 -13.96 -15.76 -9.06
CA PHE A 54 -14.57 -14.44 -9.22
C PHE A 54 -13.53 -13.32 -9.43
N LEU A 55 -12.24 -13.62 -9.31
CA LEU A 55 -11.15 -12.68 -9.56
C LEU A 55 -10.67 -12.79 -11.02
N ASP A 56 -10.10 -11.70 -11.53
CA ASP A 56 -9.61 -11.64 -12.91
C ASP A 56 -8.11 -12.01 -12.93
N LYS A 57 -7.77 -13.08 -13.65
CA LYS A 57 -6.40 -13.60 -13.78
C LYS A 57 -5.42 -12.63 -14.44
N ARG A 58 -5.89 -11.53 -15.03
CA ARG A 58 -5.01 -10.48 -15.57
C ARG A 58 -4.35 -9.64 -14.47
N PHE A 59 -4.79 -9.77 -13.22
CA PHE A 59 -4.33 -8.95 -12.12
C PHE A 59 -3.83 -9.78 -10.94
N VAL A 60 -2.83 -9.23 -10.24
CA VAL A 60 -2.50 -9.60 -8.87
C VAL A 60 -3.45 -8.85 -7.95
N HIS A 61 -4.01 -9.57 -6.97
CA HIS A 61 -5.04 -9.07 -6.07
C HIS A 61 -4.50 -9.00 -4.64
N PHE A 62 -4.78 -7.89 -3.95
CA PHE A 62 -4.43 -7.72 -2.54
C PHE A 62 -5.63 -8.04 -1.66
N VAL A 63 -5.40 -8.80 -0.59
CA VAL A 63 -6.42 -9.14 0.42
C VAL A 63 -6.60 -7.95 1.39
N LEU A 64 -6.95 -6.80 0.82
CA LEU A 64 -7.29 -5.58 1.52
C LEU A 64 -8.73 -5.19 1.20
N THR A 65 -9.29 -4.26 1.97
CA THR A 65 -10.63 -3.74 1.73
C THR A 65 -10.77 -3.21 0.28
N ASN A 66 -11.88 -3.55 -0.39
CA ASN A 66 -12.15 -3.28 -1.82
C ASN A 66 -11.22 -3.98 -2.82
N ASN A 67 -10.36 -4.91 -2.37
CA ASN A 67 -9.54 -5.76 -3.24
C ASN A 67 -8.72 -4.98 -4.28
N PRO A 68 -7.78 -4.10 -3.83
CA PRO A 68 -6.86 -3.42 -4.72
C PRO A 68 -6.13 -4.43 -5.62
N ARG A 69 -5.80 -4.01 -6.84
CA ARG A 69 -5.20 -4.91 -7.82
C ARG A 69 -4.26 -4.19 -8.77
N ILE A 70 -3.27 -4.91 -9.26
CA ILE A 70 -2.27 -4.43 -10.22
C ILE A 70 -2.11 -5.42 -11.39
N PRO A 71 -1.72 -4.98 -12.59
CA PRO A 71 -1.46 -5.89 -13.70
C PRO A 71 -0.48 -7.00 -13.33
N ALA A 72 -0.81 -8.26 -13.64
CA ALA A 72 0.06 -9.40 -13.33
C ALA A 72 1.16 -9.63 -14.36
N ASP A 73 1.01 -9.08 -15.57
CA ASP A 73 1.96 -9.22 -16.66
C ASP A 73 2.80 -7.93 -16.78
N PRO A 74 4.14 -8.01 -16.67
CA PRO A 74 5.02 -6.86 -16.88
C PRO A 74 4.86 -6.18 -18.24
N ASN A 75 4.36 -6.87 -19.26
CA ASN A 75 4.05 -6.25 -20.55
C ASN A 75 2.91 -5.23 -20.50
N ASN A 76 2.10 -5.27 -19.44
CA ASN A 76 0.98 -4.38 -19.19
C ASN A 76 1.31 -3.35 -18.08
N CYS A 77 2.60 -3.07 -17.83
CA CYS A 77 3.02 -2.11 -16.81
C CYS A 77 2.48 -0.69 -17.08
N ASP A 78 2.15 -0.35 -18.32
CA ASP A 78 1.52 0.89 -18.73
C ASP A 78 0.07 1.03 -18.25
N LEU A 79 -0.56 -0.07 -17.81
CA LEU A 79 -1.89 -0.08 -17.20
C LEU A 79 -1.86 0.16 -15.68
N PHE A 80 -0.67 0.22 -15.07
CA PHE A 80 -0.54 0.50 -13.64
C PHE A 80 -0.46 1.99 -13.36
N TYR A 81 -1.59 2.58 -12.94
CA TYR A 81 -1.71 4.02 -12.67
C TYR A 81 -1.77 4.37 -11.18
N SER A 82 -2.42 3.52 -10.39
CA SER A 82 -2.62 3.77 -8.96
C SER A 82 -3.00 2.50 -8.23
N LEU A 83 -2.65 2.41 -6.95
CA LEU A 83 -3.20 1.44 -6.01
C LEU A 83 -3.98 2.18 -4.94
N ARG A 84 -5.22 1.76 -4.66
CA ARG A 84 -6.10 2.46 -3.71
C ARG A 84 -6.83 1.45 -2.84
N SER A 85 -7.01 1.81 -1.58
CA SER A 85 -7.81 1.08 -0.62
C SER A 85 -8.59 2.06 0.24
N SER A 86 -9.72 1.63 0.78
CA SER A 86 -10.45 2.40 1.79
C SER A 86 -10.83 1.51 2.94
N SER A 87 -10.79 2.03 4.16
CA SER A 87 -11.12 1.26 5.35
C SER A 87 -11.91 2.11 6.33
N VAL A 88 -12.81 1.46 7.06
CA VAL A 88 -13.69 2.09 8.05
C VAL A 88 -13.12 1.95 9.46
N PHE A 89 -12.26 0.95 9.69
CA PHE A 89 -11.90 0.51 11.05
C PHE A 89 -10.43 0.17 11.22
N ASP A 90 -9.71 -0.07 10.13
CA ASP A 90 -8.41 -0.72 10.19
C ASP A 90 -7.31 0.19 9.66
N ALA A 91 -6.63 0.87 10.58
CA ALA A 91 -5.50 1.73 10.27
C ALA A 91 -4.31 0.96 9.67
N THR A 92 -4.24 -0.37 9.86
CA THR A 92 -3.16 -1.18 9.27
C THR A 92 -3.21 -1.16 7.75
N VAL A 93 -4.38 -0.92 7.14
CA VAL A 93 -4.52 -0.73 5.68
C VAL A 93 -3.68 0.44 5.19
N ILE A 94 -3.58 1.55 5.95
CA ILE A 94 -2.72 2.68 5.58
C ILE A 94 -1.26 2.24 5.58
N ASP A 95 -0.85 1.52 6.62
CA ASP A 95 0.54 1.10 6.78
C ASP A 95 0.92 0.08 5.71
N THR A 96 0.04 -0.88 5.37
CA THR A 96 0.27 -1.79 4.23
C THR A 96 0.36 -1.05 2.90
N ILE A 97 -0.54 -0.09 2.62
CA ILE A 97 -0.46 0.68 1.36
C ILE A 97 0.81 1.56 1.33
N LYS A 98 1.26 2.10 2.47
CA LYS A 98 2.54 2.81 2.57
C LYS A 98 3.73 1.90 2.30
N GLU A 99 3.75 0.69 2.86
CA GLU A 99 4.81 -0.29 2.60
C GLU A 99 4.88 -0.65 1.12
N ILE A 100 3.74 -0.94 0.50
CA ILE A 100 3.66 -1.20 -0.95
C ILE A 100 4.14 0.03 -1.73
N ALA A 101 3.81 1.25 -1.30
CA ALA A 101 4.28 2.48 -1.92
C ALA A 101 5.81 2.65 -1.79
N ILE A 102 6.42 2.24 -0.67
CA ILE A 102 7.88 2.25 -0.48
C ILE A 102 8.55 1.27 -1.44
N ILE A 103 8.00 0.06 -1.58
CA ILE A 103 8.49 -0.92 -2.58
C ILE A 103 8.35 -0.33 -3.98
N ALA A 104 7.21 0.27 -4.32
CA ALA A 104 7.01 0.94 -5.61
C ALA A 104 8.01 2.10 -5.82
N GLN A 105 8.31 2.89 -4.78
CA GLN A 105 9.29 3.98 -4.85
C GLN A 105 10.70 3.47 -5.11
N HIS A 106 11.07 2.32 -4.57
CA HIS A 106 12.36 1.68 -4.85
C HIS A 106 12.54 1.39 -6.35
N HIS A 107 11.47 0.95 -7.03
CA HIS A 107 11.50 0.57 -8.44
C HIS A 107 11.21 1.70 -9.43
N PHE A 108 10.29 2.60 -9.09
CA PHE A 108 9.80 3.65 -9.99
C PHE A 108 10.23 5.06 -9.58
N GLY A 109 10.96 5.18 -8.47
CA GLY A 109 11.55 6.42 -7.99
C GLY A 109 10.52 7.49 -7.66
N SER A 110 10.81 8.72 -8.08
CA SER A 110 9.99 9.90 -7.82
C SER A 110 8.62 9.90 -8.49
N ARG A 111 8.30 8.88 -9.31
CA ARG A 111 6.99 8.75 -9.95
C ARG A 111 5.88 8.39 -8.98
N VAL A 112 6.23 7.79 -7.86
CA VAL A 112 5.25 7.26 -6.90
C VAL A 112 4.87 8.36 -5.92
N HIS A 113 3.58 8.67 -5.87
CA HIS A 113 3.03 9.70 -4.99
C HIS A 113 1.97 9.09 -4.08
N PHE A 114 2.34 8.87 -2.81
CA PHE A 114 1.42 8.41 -1.79
C PHE A 114 0.47 9.54 -1.36
N TRP A 115 -0.79 9.20 -1.14
CA TRP A 115 -1.82 10.10 -0.64
C TRP A 115 -2.77 9.38 0.31
N THR A 116 -3.41 10.17 1.17
CA THR A 116 -4.39 9.71 2.14
C THR A 116 -5.40 10.83 2.36
N ASP A 117 -6.70 10.52 2.31
CA ASP A 117 -7.75 11.45 2.66
C ASP A 117 -7.84 11.53 4.19
N ASN A 118 -6.88 12.27 4.75
CA ASN A 118 -6.76 12.50 6.19
C ASN A 118 -7.88 13.39 6.76
N SER A 119 -8.82 13.89 5.95
CA SER A 119 -9.90 14.76 6.43
C SER A 119 -10.79 14.10 7.50
N VAL A 120 -10.70 12.77 7.65
CA VAL A 120 -11.52 11.98 8.60
C VAL A 120 -10.70 11.32 9.73
N ILE A 121 -9.37 11.30 9.64
CA ILE A 121 -8.51 10.67 10.67
C ILE A 121 -8.35 11.62 11.88
N TYR A 122 -8.43 12.94 11.67
CA TYR A 122 -8.26 13.92 12.74
C TYR A 122 -9.43 14.04 13.73
N THR A 123 -10.60 13.46 13.44
CA THR A 123 -11.73 13.49 14.41
C THR A 123 -11.65 12.45 15.52
N ARG A 124 -10.61 11.59 15.55
CA ARG A 124 -10.38 10.64 16.65
C ARG A 124 -8.99 10.74 17.29
N GLY A 125 -8.17 11.71 16.86
CA GLY A 125 -6.77 11.88 17.26
C GLY A 125 -6.41 13.23 17.90
N GLU A 126 -7.38 14.11 18.15
CA GLU A 126 -7.21 15.27 19.06
C GLU A 126 -7.14 14.87 20.55
N VAL A 127 -6.97 13.57 20.82
CA VAL A 127 -6.51 13.00 22.08
C VAL A 127 -5.35 12.08 21.68
N THR A 128 -4.12 12.56 21.45
CA THR A 128 -3.03 12.46 22.45
C THR A 128 -1.66 12.97 21.95
N ARG A 129 -1.52 13.71 20.83
CA ARG A 129 -0.17 14.29 20.53
C ARG A 129 0.16 15.44 21.48
N SER A 130 -0.86 16.24 21.84
CA SER A 130 -0.75 17.27 22.87
C SER A 130 -0.61 16.67 24.27
N GLU A 131 -1.19 15.50 24.56
CA GLU A 131 -1.06 14.83 25.87
C GLU A 131 0.30 14.15 26.04
N TRP A 132 0.92 13.63 24.97
CA TRP A 132 2.29 13.09 25.03
C TRP A 132 3.36 14.18 25.23
N GLU A 133 3.17 15.37 24.62
CA GLU A 133 4.10 16.49 24.78
C GLU A 133 3.94 17.25 26.10
N VAL A 134 2.77 17.19 26.75
CA VAL A 134 2.55 17.74 28.09
C VAL A 134 3.13 16.80 29.16
N SER A 135 2.95 15.47 29.04
CA SER A 135 3.50 14.51 30.00
C SER A 135 5.04 14.56 30.07
N LYS A 136 5.73 14.82 28.95
CA LYS A 136 7.20 14.98 28.95
C LYS A 136 7.70 16.30 29.57
N ARG A 137 6.84 17.29 29.79
CA ARG A 137 7.20 18.56 30.41
C ARG A 137 6.97 18.58 31.91
N GLU A 138 6.01 17.79 32.41
CA GLU A 138 5.78 17.64 33.86
C GLU A 138 6.86 16.78 34.53
N ASP A 139 7.34 15.72 33.87
CA ASP A 139 8.42 14.87 34.42
C ASP A 139 9.79 15.59 34.53
N ALA A 140 9.94 16.75 33.88
CA ALA A 140 11.18 17.53 33.89
C ALA A 140 11.22 18.62 34.98
N TRP A 141 10.12 18.83 35.71
CA TRP A 141 10.01 19.88 36.74
C TRP A 141 10.07 19.36 38.19
N ASP A 142 9.94 18.05 38.40
CA ASP A 142 9.99 17.42 39.74
C ASP A 142 11.35 16.81 40.11
N SER A 143 12.42 17.20 39.41
CA SER A 143 13.80 16.92 39.85
C SER A 143 14.52 18.20 40.28
N LYS A 144 14.14 18.72 41.45
CA LYS A 144 15.02 19.58 42.25
C LYS A 144 14.75 19.49 43.74
#